data_AF-A0A5S9M687-F1
#
_entry.id   AF-A0A5S9M687-F1
#
_cell.length_a   1.000
_cell.length_b   1.000
_cell.length_c   1.000
_cell.angle_alpha   90.00
_cell.angle_beta   90.00
_cell.angle_gamma   90.00
#
_symmetry.space_group_name_H-M   'P 1'
#
loop_
_entity.id
_entity.type
_entity.pdbx_description
1 polymer ?
#
loop_
_entity_poly.entity_id
_entity_poly.type
_entity_poly.pdbx_seq_one_letter_code
_entity_poly.pdbx_strand_id
1 'polypeptide(L)'
;MNNPQLFKNEMFEVSAKIENDLIIFDAEQVAKSLGFVQEKNNKQYIRWERVNEYLPKNSPEVGRGDFIPEPLVYKLAFKASNEVAEQFQDWLAIEVIPSIRKNGHFGVPKPLTEREQRIESLKLLLETSQRQDEMSKKLTNHERKNP
;
A
#
# COMPACT_ATOMS: atom_id res chain seq x y z
N MET A 1 -5.47 -7.28 22.47
CA MET A 1 -6.10 -6.11 21.83
C MET A 1 -4.99 -5.13 21.51
N ASN A 2 -4.78 -4.79 20.23
CA ASN A 2 -3.81 -3.75 19.85
C ASN A 2 -4.48 -2.38 19.97
N ASN A 3 -3.83 -1.44 20.65
CA ASN A 3 -4.28 -0.06 20.71
C ASN A 3 -4.18 0.59 19.32
N PRO A 4 -5.13 1.46 18.93
CA PRO A 4 -5.02 2.24 17.70
C PRO A 4 -3.78 3.11 17.70
N GLN A 5 -3.02 3.06 16.61
CA GLN A 5 -1.89 3.93 16.33
C GLN A 5 -2.36 5.09 15.45
N LEU A 6 -1.96 6.31 15.80
CA LEU A 6 -2.26 7.50 15.02
C LEU A 6 -1.27 7.62 13.85
N PHE A 7 -1.79 7.72 12.64
CA PHE A 7 -1.05 8.05 11.43
C PHE A 7 -1.38 9.49 11.04
N LYS A 8 -0.36 10.35 11.02
CA LYS A 8 -0.48 11.75 10.66
C LYS A 8 0.53 12.12 9.59
N ASN A 9 0.07 12.72 8.51
CA ASN A 9 0.90 13.46 7.56
C ASN A 9 0.30 14.87 7.39
N GLU A 10 0.85 15.68 6.47
CA GLU A 10 0.36 17.06 6.26
C GLU A 10 -1.10 17.11 5.77
N MET A 11 -1.62 16.02 5.18
CA MET A 11 -2.94 15.95 4.55
C MET A 11 -3.96 15.09 5.32
N PHE A 12 -3.51 14.19 6.20
CA PHE A 12 -4.32 13.13 6.82
C PHE A 12 -3.97 12.98 8.29
N GLU A 13 -5.00 12.78 9.11
CA GLU A 13 -4.87 12.36 10.50
C GLU A 13 -5.89 11.24 10.74
N VAL A 14 -5.40 9.99 10.69
CA VAL A 14 -6.23 8.79 10.80
C VAL A 14 -5.62 7.79 11.78
N SER A 15 -6.45 7.24 12.66
CA SER A 15 -6.06 6.18 13.57
C SER A 15 -6.28 4.83 12.92
N ALA A 16 -5.31 3.92 13.03
CA ALA A 16 -5.44 2.55 12.55
C ALA A 16 -4.99 1.54 13.60
N LYS A 17 -5.61 0.35 13.60
CA LYS A 17 -5.22 -0.77 14.45
C LYS A 17 -5.09 -2.04 13.60
N ILE A 18 -4.38 -3.02 14.13
CA ILE A 18 -4.28 -4.35 13.53
C ILE A 18 -5.30 -5.27 14.20
N GLU A 19 -6.18 -5.85 13.40
CA GLU A 19 -7.18 -6.83 13.82
C GLU A 19 -7.19 -7.99 12.81
N ASN A 20 -6.98 -9.23 13.27
CA ASN A 20 -6.88 -10.43 12.43
C ASN A 20 -5.89 -10.30 11.25
N ASP A 21 -4.68 -9.77 11.51
CA ASP A 21 -3.64 -9.46 10.51
C ASP A 21 -4.04 -8.45 9.43
N LEU A 22 -5.18 -7.77 9.61
CA LEU A 22 -5.65 -6.69 8.73
C LEU A 22 -5.48 -5.34 9.41
N ILE A 23 -5.02 -4.36 8.63
CA ILE A 23 -4.99 -2.96 9.06
C ILE A 23 -6.39 -2.37 8.83
N ILE A 24 -6.97 -1.83 9.89
CA ILE A 24 -8.28 -1.19 9.87
C ILE A 24 -8.21 0.22 10.45
N PHE A 25 -8.95 1.14 9.85
CA PHE A 25 -8.88 2.58 10.07
C PHE A 25 -10.18 3.10 10.68
N ASP A 26 -10.07 4.08 11.59
CA ASP A 26 -11.22 4.77 12.18
C ASP A 26 -12.05 5.45 11.08
N ALA A 27 -13.30 5.03 10.93
CA ALA A 27 -14.17 5.48 9.85
C ALA A 27 -14.53 6.97 9.97
N GLU A 28 -14.65 7.50 11.19
CA GLU A 28 -14.95 8.92 11.43
C GLU A 28 -13.78 9.80 11.01
N GLN A 29 -12.56 9.41 11.34
CA GLN A 29 -11.34 10.14 10.97
C GLN A 29 -11.10 10.09 9.47
N VAL A 30 -11.26 8.91 8.84
CA VAL A 30 -11.19 8.78 7.38
C VAL A 30 -12.22 9.69 6.71
N ALA A 31 -13.47 9.68 7.19
CA ALA A 31 -14.51 10.53 6.63
C ALA A 31 -14.20 12.03 6.78
N LYS A 32 -13.60 12.46 7.90
CA LYS A 32 -13.14 13.83 8.11
C LYS A 32 -12.03 14.22 7.13
N SER A 33 -10.98 13.41 7.03
CA SER A 33 -9.85 13.71 6.14
C SER A 33 -10.25 13.71 4.67
N LEU A 34 -11.20 12.87 4.29
CA LEU A 34 -11.75 12.83 2.93
C LEU A 34 -12.90 13.82 2.71
N GLY A 35 -13.12 14.78 3.62
CA GLY A 35 -14.10 15.86 3.45
C GLY A 35 -15.56 15.41 3.36
N PHE A 36 -15.91 14.21 3.84
CA PHE A 36 -17.30 13.74 3.97
C PHE A 36 -17.99 14.38 5.17
N VAL A 37 -17.91 15.70 5.26
CA VAL A 37 -18.34 16.48 6.41
C VAL A 37 -19.37 17.54 5.99
N GLN A 38 -20.16 17.97 6.95
CA GLN A 38 -21.08 19.09 6.82
C GLN A 38 -21.00 19.92 8.08
N GLU A 39 -21.10 21.24 7.96
CA GLU A 39 -21.16 22.14 9.10
C GLU A 39 -22.61 22.53 9.38
N LYS A 40 -23.04 22.38 10.63
CA LYS A 40 -24.37 22.79 11.09
C LYS A 40 -24.27 23.34 12.50
N ASN A 41 -24.78 24.56 12.73
CA ASN A 41 -24.73 25.23 14.03
C ASN A 41 -23.31 25.28 14.64
N ASN A 42 -22.31 25.66 13.83
CA ASN A 42 -20.89 25.71 14.23
C ASN A 42 -20.33 24.36 14.74
N LYS A 43 -20.97 23.25 14.36
CA LYS A 43 -20.50 21.89 14.65
C LYS A 43 -20.34 21.14 13.34
N GLN A 44 -19.24 20.42 13.23
CA GLN A 44 -18.94 19.56 12.10
C GLN A 44 -19.53 18.17 12.32
N TYR A 45 -20.25 17.65 11.33
CA TYR A 45 -20.85 16.33 11.33
C TYR A 45 -20.39 15.54 10.12
N ILE A 46 -20.26 14.23 10.27
CA ILE A 46 -20.00 13.33 9.14
C ILE A 46 -21.29 13.12 8.34
N ARG A 47 -21.16 13.12 7.02
CA ARG A 47 -22.22 12.76 6.07
C ARG A 47 -22.24 11.24 5.89
N TRP A 48 -22.65 10.51 6.94
CA TRP A 48 -22.67 9.04 6.96
C TRP A 48 -23.44 8.43 5.80
N GLU A 49 -24.55 9.04 5.38
CA GLU A 49 -25.32 8.62 4.21
C GLU A 49 -24.44 8.53 2.96
N ARG A 50 -23.56 9.51 2.73
CA ARG A 50 -22.67 9.54 1.56
C ARG A 50 -21.49 8.60 1.69
N VAL A 51 -20.97 8.43 2.91
CA VAL A 51 -19.94 7.42 3.19
C VAL A 51 -20.49 6.04 2.84
N ASN A 52 -21.67 5.68 3.36
CA ASN A 52 -22.31 4.39 3.13
C ASN A 52 -22.77 4.20 1.67
N GLU A 53 -23.19 5.27 0.98
CA GLU A 53 -23.47 5.25 -0.47
C GLU A 53 -22.25 4.83 -1.30
N TYR A 54 -21.06 5.23 -0.88
CA TYR A 54 -19.81 5.01 -1.61
C TYR A 54 -19.11 3.70 -1.24
N LEU A 55 -19.51 3.07 -0.15
CA LEU A 55 -19.08 1.72 0.18
C LEU A 55 -19.78 0.69 -0.71
N PRO A 56 -19.16 -0.50 -0.91
CA PRO A 56 -19.81 -1.59 -1.64
C PRO A 56 -21.16 -1.97 -1.05
N LYS A 57 -22.17 -2.27 -1.88
CA LYS A 57 -23.52 -2.64 -1.41
C LYS A 57 -23.57 -3.85 -0.47
N ASN A 58 -22.54 -4.68 -0.49
CA ASN A 58 -22.39 -5.85 0.37
C ASN A 58 -21.59 -5.58 1.65
N SER A 59 -21.11 -4.34 1.88
CA SER A 59 -20.53 -3.97 3.17
C SER A 59 -21.63 -3.61 4.16
N PRO A 60 -21.44 -3.87 5.47
CA PRO A 60 -22.28 -3.29 6.49
C PRO A 60 -22.20 -1.76 6.44
N GLU A 61 -23.28 -1.10 6.89
CA GLU A 61 -23.24 0.34 7.13
C GLU A 61 -22.24 0.65 8.25
N VAL A 62 -21.55 1.77 8.09
CA VAL A 62 -20.56 2.27 9.05
C VAL A 62 -21.02 3.60 9.64
N GLY A 63 -20.60 3.82 10.88
CA GLY A 63 -20.88 4.99 11.67
C GLY A 63 -19.77 5.29 12.66
N ARG A 64 -20.13 6.05 13.69
CA ARG A 64 -19.18 6.52 14.70
C ARG A 64 -18.65 5.35 15.54
N GLY A 65 -17.33 5.23 15.63
CA GLY A 65 -16.65 4.17 16.38
C GLY A 65 -16.35 2.91 15.56
N ASP A 66 -16.84 2.86 14.31
CA ASP A 66 -16.53 1.77 13.40
C ASP A 66 -15.14 1.91 12.78
N PHE A 67 -14.61 0.76 12.38
CA PHE A 67 -13.35 0.67 11.68
C PHE A 67 -13.57 0.05 10.30
N ILE A 68 -12.90 0.59 9.29
CA ILE A 68 -12.96 0.10 7.92
C ILE A 68 -11.59 -0.41 7.46
N PRO A 69 -11.52 -1.50 6.69
CA PRO A 69 -10.25 -1.97 6.16
C PRO A 69 -9.74 -1.04 5.06
N GLU A 70 -8.42 -1.05 4.87
CA GLU A 70 -7.70 -0.23 3.90
C GLU A 70 -8.35 -0.17 2.49
N PRO A 71 -8.86 -1.27 1.91
CA PRO A 71 -9.50 -1.21 0.59
C PRO A 71 -10.74 -0.29 0.54
N LEU A 72 -11.46 -0.14 1.66
CA LEU A 72 -12.60 0.77 1.73
C LEU A 72 -12.16 2.22 1.86
N VAL A 73 -11.03 2.49 2.54
CA VAL A 73 -10.42 3.82 2.59
C VAL A 73 -10.10 4.31 1.18
N TYR A 74 -9.46 3.46 0.36
CA TYR A 74 -9.17 3.82 -1.03
C TYR A 74 -10.44 4.05 -1.86
N LYS A 75 -11.46 3.19 -1.71
CA LYS A 75 -12.74 3.39 -2.42
C LYS A 75 -13.40 4.72 -2.09
N LEU A 76 -13.42 5.09 -0.81
CA LEU A 76 -13.92 6.38 -0.36
C LEU A 76 -13.08 7.52 -0.93
N ALA A 77 -11.75 7.40 -0.89
CA ALA A 77 -10.85 8.44 -1.39
C ALA A 77 -11.02 8.70 -2.89
N PHE A 78 -11.21 7.65 -3.71
CA PHE A 78 -11.49 7.79 -5.15
C PHE A 78 -12.88 8.34 -5.47
N LYS A 79 -13.81 8.36 -4.51
CA LYS A 79 -15.16 8.91 -4.69
C LYS A 79 -15.31 10.31 -4.09
N ALA A 80 -14.43 10.69 -3.17
CA ALA A 80 -14.34 12.05 -2.68
C ALA A 80 -13.85 13.00 -3.79
N SER A 81 -14.44 14.18 -3.84
CA SER A 81 -14.19 15.20 -4.88
C SER A 81 -13.89 16.58 -4.27
N ASN A 82 -13.21 16.59 -3.12
CA ASN A 82 -12.71 17.82 -2.50
C ASN A 82 -11.20 17.90 -2.70
N GLU A 83 -10.65 19.09 -2.49
CA GLU A 83 -9.23 19.40 -2.70
C GLU A 83 -8.29 18.42 -1.98
N VAL A 84 -8.60 18.02 -0.75
CA VAL A 84 -7.77 17.05 0.00
C VAL A 84 -7.78 15.67 -0.66
N ALA A 85 -8.95 15.22 -1.14
CA ALA A 85 -9.06 13.96 -1.87
C ALA A 85 -8.35 14.03 -3.22
N GLU A 86 -8.43 15.15 -3.94
CA GLU A 86 -7.71 15.36 -5.20
C GLU A 86 -6.20 15.31 -4.98
N GLN A 87 -5.68 16.02 -3.98
CA GLN A 87 -4.25 15.98 -3.63
C GLN A 87 -3.78 14.56 -3.28
N PHE A 88 -4.61 13.77 -2.60
CA PHE A 88 -4.29 12.37 -2.30
C PHE A 88 -4.32 11.47 -3.53
N GLN A 89 -5.30 11.66 -4.42
CA GLN A 89 -5.37 10.94 -5.68
C GLN A 89 -4.16 11.28 -6.55
N ASP A 90 -3.77 12.55 -6.63
CA ASP A 90 -2.59 13.03 -7.35
C ASP A 90 -1.30 12.44 -6.76
N TRP A 91 -1.17 12.46 -5.44
CA TRP A 91 -0.03 11.84 -4.75
C TRP A 91 0.08 10.34 -5.07
N LEU A 92 -1.03 9.60 -5.05
CA LEU A 92 -1.04 8.19 -5.45
C LEU A 92 -0.64 8.01 -6.92
N ALA A 93 -1.19 8.83 -7.82
CA ALA A 93 -1.02 8.69 -9.25
C ALA A 93 0.37 9.12 -9.76
N ILE A 94 0.97 10.14 -9.13
CA ILE A 94 2.22 10.79 -9.57
C ILE A 94 3.42 10.21 -8.82
N GLU A 95 3.30 9.94 -7.52
CA GLU A 95 4.44 9.49 -6.70
C GLU A 95 4.37 7.99 -6.41
N VAL A 96 3.28 7.53 -5.80
CA VAL A 96 3.20 6.18 -5.21
C VAL A 96 3.18 5.09 -6.26
N ILE A 97 2.15 5.09 -7.11
CA ILE A 97 1.93 4.04 -8.12
C ILE A 97 3.09 4.00 -9.13
N PRO A 98 3.62 5.13 -9.64
CA PRO A 98 4.80 5.10 -10.51
C PRO A 98 6.05 4.53 -9.83
N SER A 99 6.28 4.85 -8.55
CA SER A 99 7.42 4.31 -7.80
C SER A 99 7.30 2.78 -7.62
N ILE A 100 6.13 2.29 -7.20
CA ILE A 100 5.87 0.84 -7.09
C ILE A 100 6.04 0.14 -8.44
N ARG A 101 5.53 0.73 -9.53
CA ARG A 101 5.65 0.15 -10.87
C ARG A 101 7.11 0.02 -11.33
N LYS A 102 7.96 1.00 -10.97
CA LYS A 102 9.38 1.03 -11.36
C LYS A 102 10.25 0.16 -10.46
N ASN A 103 10.03 0.21 -9.15
CA ASN A 103 10.95 -0.32 -8.14
C ASN A 103 10.41 -1.55 -7.41
N GLY A 104 9.13 -1.89 -7.59
CA GLY A 104 8.44 -2.93 -6.83
C GLY A 104 8.01 -2.53 -5.42
N HIS A 105 8.35 -1.32 -4.96
CA HIS A 105 7.98 -0.80 -3.65
C HIS A 105 7.86 0.74 -3.66
N PHE A 106 7.16 1.29 -2.66
CA PHE A 106 7.11 2.73 -2.37
C PHE A 106 7.91 3.03 -1.10
N GLY A 107 8.57 4.20 -1.06
CA GLY A 107 9.40 4.63 0.07
C GLY A 107 10.87 4.24 -0.03
N VAL A 108 11.63 4.54 1.01
CA VAL A 108 13.07 4.25 1.08
C VAL A 108 13.25 2.73 1.01
N PRO A 109 14.07 2.20 0.08
CA PRO A 109 14.38 0.77 0.08
C PRO A 109 14.93 0.43 1.47
N LYS A 110 14.25 -0.50 2.16
CA LYS A 110 14.80 -1.01 3.42
C LYS A 110 16.16 -1.59 3.08
N PRO A 111 17.26 -1.13 3.72
CA PRO A 111 18.53 -1.80 3.54
C PRO A 111 18.30 -3.25 3.91
N LEU A 112 18.62 -4.16 2.99
CA LEU A 112 18.55 -5.59 3.24
C LEU A 112 19.26 -5.86 4.55
N THR A 113 18.63 -6.63 5.43
CA THR A 113 19.33 -7.12 6.62
C THR A 113 20.56 -7.91 6.19
N GLU A 114 21.58 -8.02 7.03
CA GLU A 114 22.80 -8.80 6.69
C GLU A 114 22.48 -10.23 6.24
N ARG A 115 21.40 -10.82 6.79
CA ARG A 115 20.90 -12.13 6.38
C ARG A 115 20.35 -12.12 4.95
N GLU A 116 19.54 -11.14 4.60
CA GLU A 116 18.98 -11.02 3.25
C GLU A 116 20.06 -10.71 2.22
N GLN A 117 21.03 -9.85 2.55
CA GLN A 117 22.19 -9.58 1.70
C GLN A 117 23.00 -10.85 1.40
N ARG A 118 23.19 -11.69 2.43
CA ARG A 118 23.89 -12.97 2.28
C ARG A 118 23.11 -13.96 1.42
N ILE A 119 21.79 -14.00 1.54
CA ILE A 119 20.95 -14.86 0.70
C ILE A 119 21.05 -14.42 -0.77
N GLU A 120 21.00 -13.11 -1.03
CA GLU A 120 21.07 -12.56 -2.39
C GLU A 120 22.45 -12.80 -3.03
N SER A 121 23.54 -12.64 -2.28
CA SER A 121 24.88 -12.96 -2.78
C SER A 121 25.09 -14.45 -3.06
N LEU A 122 24.50 -15.33 -2.24
CA LEU A 122 24.53 -16.78 -2.49
C LEU A 122 23.74 -17.18 -3.74
N LYS A 123 22.58 -16.56 -3.99
CA LYS A 123 21.82 -16.78 -5.24
C LYS A 123 22.63 -16.37 -6.46
N LEU A 124 23.26 -15.18 -6.43
CA LEU A 124 24.10 -14.72 -7.53
C LEU A 124 25.26 -15.67 -7.78
N LEU A 125 25.94 -16.13 -6.73
CA LEU A 125 27.03 -17.09 -6.84
C LEU A 125 26.54 -18.40 -7.49
N LEU A 126 25.39 -18.91 -7.06
CA LEU A 126 24.79 -20.13 -7.62
C LEU A 126 24.48 -19.97 -9.11
N GLU A 127 23.85 -18.86 -9.52
CA GLU A 127 23.57 -18.58 -10.93
C GLU A 127 24.85 -18.47 -11.78
N THR A 128 25.90 -17.83 -11.24
CA THR A 128 27.17 -17.71 -11.98
C THR A 128 27.85 -19.06 -12.12
N SER A 129 27.81 -19.91 -11.09
CA SER A 129 28.33 -21.28 -11.15
C SER A 129 27.57 -22.10 -12.20
N GLN A 130 26.25 -22.02 -12.22
CA GLN A 130 25.42 -22.73 -13.21
C GLN A 130 25.74 -22.27 -14.64
N ARG A 131 25.88 -20.95 -14.86
CA ARG A 131 26.30 -20.42 -16.15
C ARG A 131 27.70 -20.90 -16.57
N GLN A 132 28.65 -20.99 -15.63
CA GLN A 132 29.99 -21.54 -15.91
C GLN A 132 29.96 -23.02 -16.29
N ASP A 133 29.16 -23.82 -15.61
CA ASP A 133 28.99 -25.25 -15.93
C ASP A 133 28.36 -25.45 -17.32
N GLU A 134 27.35 -24.64 -17.66
CA GLU A 134 26.72 -24.67 -18.99
C GLU A 134 27.69 -24.27 -20.10
N MET A 135 28.49 -23.23 -19.89
CA MET A 135 29.51 -22.79 -20.84
C MET A 135 30.61 -23.87 -21.02
N SER A 136 31.07 -24.47 -19.93
CA SER A 136 32.05 -25.56 -19.95
C SER A 136 31.55 -26.77 -20.75
N LYS A 137 30.27 -27.15 -20.59
CA LYS A 137 29.64 -28.22 -21.37
C LYS A 137 29.53 -27.89 -22.87
N LYS A 138 29.26 -26.63 -23.21
CA LYS A 138 29.20 -26.19 -24.62
C LYS A 138 30.57 -26.23 -25.30
N LEU A 139 31.63 -25.80 -24.60
CA LEU A 139 33.01 -25.84 -25.10
C LEU A 139 33.47 -27.28 -25.38
N THR A 140 33.29 -28.19 -24.41
CA THR A 140 33.67 -29.61 -24.59
C THR A 140 32.87 -30.34 -25.66
N ASN A 141 31.65 -29.91 -25.99
CA ASN A 141 30.87 -30.46 -27.10
C ASN A 141 31.28 -29.89 -28.47
N HIS A 142 31.85 -28.68 -28.51
CA HIS A 142 32.38 -28.08 -29.73
C HIS A 142 33.73 -28.71 -30.12
N GLU A 143 34.62 -28.92 -29.14
CA GLU A 143 35.92 -29.60 -29.32
C GLU A 143 35.78 -31.06 -29.79
N ARG A 144 34.69 -31.75 -29.41
CA ARG A 144 34.41 -33.12 -29.86
C ARG A 144 33.82 -33.21 -31.28
N LYS A 145 33.37 -32.10 -31.87
CA LYS A 145 32.73 -32.06 -33.21
C LYS A 145 33.62 -31.52 -34.34
N ASN A 146 34.78 -30.97 -34.02
CA ASN A 146 35.81 -30.57 -35.00
C ASN A 146 37.10 -31.35 -34.72
N PRO A 147 37.32 -32.53 -35.33
CA PRO A 147 38.62 -33.19 -35.36
C PRO A 147 39.62 -32.49 -36.30
#